data_AF-A0A6G1WZT5-F1
#
_entry.id   AF-A0A6G1WZT5-F1
#
_cell.length_a   1.000
_cell.length_b   1.000
_cell.length_c   1.000
_cell.angle_alpha   90.00
_cell.angle_beta   90.00
_cell.angle_gamma   90.00
#
_symmetry.space_group_name_H-M   'P 1'
#
loop_
_entity.id
_entity.type
_entity.pdbx_description
1 polymer ?
#
loop_
_entity_poly.entity_id
_entity_poly.type
_entity_poly.pdbx_seq_one_letter_code
_entity_poly.pdbx_strand_id
1 'polypeptide(L)'
;MATKQKEGIKMDEKQKGFGTVIAACIIVTILAAGGLGVLVVSGPVQVQEEEDLAPTAAEMRDKFIPWLAANHPEFGITSETEWTGTIVYPGMVGVSYYLFSSEDWEMGVSWHVMRPPYDWARIYLMHRITETSPSYAFEISSLDAQEEPHVIDPPESVWR
;
A
#
# COMPACT_ATOMS: atom_id res chain seq x y z
N MET A 1 -25.30 -49.39 -28.42
CA MET A 1 -26.29 -49.39 -27.32
C MET A 1 -25.56 -49.67 -26.01
N ALA A 2 -25.89 -48.90 -24.97
CA ALA A 2 -25.55 -49.04 -23.53
C ALA A 2 -24.06 -48.90 -23.11
N THR A 3 -23.52 -47.77 -22.58
CA THR A 3 -23.65 -47.11 -21.22
C THR A 3 -23.54 -48.08 -20.03
N LYS A 4 -22.57 -47.98 -19.10
CA LYS A 4 -22.32 -47.02 -17.97
C LYS A 4 -21.03 -47.56 -17.25
N GLN A 5 -20.25 -46.90 -16.39
CA GLN A 5 -20.37 -45.72 -15.55
C GLN A 5 -18.96 -45.24 -15.10
N LYS A 6 -18.78 -43.92 -14.99
CA LYS A 6 -17.66 -43.24 -14.33
C LYS A 6 -17.76 -43.39 -12.81
N GLU A 7 -16.62 -43.54 -12.14
CA GLU A 7 -16.42 -42.93 -10.82
C GLU A 7 -15.22 -41.99 -10.91
N GLY A 8 -15.53 -40.69 -10.83
CA GLY A 8 -14.54 -39.62 -10.76
C GLY A 8 -14.15 -39.41 -9.31
N ILE A 9 -12.85 -39.42 -9.05
CA ILE A 9 -12.30 -38.84 -7.84
C ILE A 9 -12.37 -37.32 -8.02
N LYS A 10 -13.28 -36.68 -7.27
CA LYS A 10 -13.29 -35.24 -7.04
C LYS A 10 -11.97 -34.89 -6.35
N MET A 11 -11.11 -34.12 -7.00
CA MET A 11 -10.13 -33.29 -6.29
C MET A 11 -10.80 -31.95 -6.05
N ASP A 12 -10.95 -31.64 -4.76
CA ASP A 12 -11.37 -30.35 -4.24
C ASP A 12 -10.19 -29.38 -4.46
N GLU A 13 -10.26 -28.59 -5.53
CA GLU A 13 -9.32 -27.50 -5.76
C GLU A 13 -9.77 -26.31 -4.92
N LYS A 14 -9.30 -26.28 -3.67
CA LYS A 14 -9.38 -25.07 -2.85
C LYS A 14 -8.05 -24.78 -2.18
N GLN A 15 -7.50 -23.68 -2.69
CA GLN A 15 -6.82 -22.62 -1.97
C GLN A 15 -5.31 -22.74 -1.67
N LYS A 16 -4.65 -21.82 -2.37
CA LYS A 16 -3.64 -20.88 -1.88
C LYS A 16 -2.25 -21.46 -1.78
N GLY A 17 -1.52 -21.25 -2.87
CA GLY A 17 -0.07 -21.22 -2.85
C GLY A 17 0.39 -20.31 -1.72
N PHE A 18 0.90 -20.95 -0.67
CA PHE A 18 1.87 -20.32 0.20
C PHE A 18 3.08 -20.06 -0.68
N GLY A 19 3.25 -18.80 -1.08
CA GLY A 19 4.49 -18.31 -1.66
C GLY A 19 5.63 -18.81 -0.78
N THR A 20 6.57 -19.50 -1.40
CA THR A 20 7.82 -19.89 -0.74
C THR A 20 8.52 -18.61 -0.34
N VAL A 21 8.58 -18.31 0.95
CA VAL A 21 9.40 -17.22 1.49
C VAL A 21 10.85 -17.68 1.37
N ILE A 22 11.57 -17.17 0.37
CA ILE A 22 13.01 -17.40 0.24
C ILE A 22 13.68 -16.33 1.10
N ALA A 23 13.93 -16.64 2.38
CA ALA A 23 14.72 -15.76 3.23
C ALA A 23 16.15 -15.63 2.65
N ALA A 24 16.50 -14.47 2.10
CA ALA A 24 17.85 -14.18 1.67
C ALA A 24 18.73 -13.87 2.90
N CYS A 25 19.59 -14.81 3.29
CA CYS A 25 20.63 -14.56 4.29
C CYS A 25 21.79 -13.79 3.65
N ILE A 26 21.91 -12.49 3.95
CA ILE A 26 23.09 -11.70 3.56
C ILE A 26 24.14 -11.82 4.66
N ILE A 27 25.37 -12.16 4.30
CA ILE A 27 26.53 -12.07 5.21
C ILE A 27 27.16 -10.70 5.02
N VAL A 28 26.99 -9.83 6.00
CA VAL A 28 27.67 -8.53 6.02
C VAL A 28 29.02 -8.70 6.70
N THR A 29 30.09 -8.27 6.04
CA THR A 29 31.45 -8.25 6.60
C THR A 29 31.85 -6.80 6.81
N ILE A 30 32.06 -6.42 8.07
CA ILE A 30 32.54 -5.09 8.45
C ILE A 30 34.05 -5.19 8.71
N LEU A 31 34.82 -4.32 8.05
CA LEU A 31 36.26 -4.19 8.24
C LEU A 31 36.55 -2.90 9.00
N ALA A 32 37.08 -3.01 10.22
CA ALA A 32 37.60 -1.86 10.95
C ALA A 32 39.12 -1.93 10.99
N ALA A 33 39.81 -0.90 10.50
CA ALA A 33 41.26 -0.77 10.60
C ALA A 33 41.63 0.34 11.59
N GLY A 34 42.40 0.00 12.61
CA GLY A 34 42.97 0.95 13.56
C GLY A 34 44.47 0.71 13.76
N GLY A 35 45.14 1.57 14.53
CA GLY A 35 46.58 1.47 14.79
C GLY A 35 47.05 0.15 15.44
N LEU A 36 46.11 -0.72 15.85
CA LEU A 36 46.37 -2.01 16.47
C LEU A 36 46.07 -3.23 15.56
N GLY A 37 45.68 -3.01 14.30
CA GLY A 37 45.37 -4.08 13.34
C GLY A 37 43.95 -3.99 12.76
N VAL A 38 43.58 -5.03 12.01
CA VAL A 38 42.28 -5.15 11.34
C VAL A 38 41.37 -6.10 12.12
N LEU A 39 40.17 -5.64 12.47
CA LEU A 39 39.11 -6.49 13.02
C LEU A 39 38.09 -6.78 11.91
N VAL A 40 37.79 -8.06 11.71
CA VAL A 40 36.75 -8.53 10.79
C VAL A 40 35.61 -9.11 11.60
N VAL A 41 34.41 -8.59 11.40
CA VAL A 41 33.18 -9.12 11.99
C VAL A 41 32.25 -9.51 10.85
N SER A 42 31.78 -10.75 10.84
CA SER A 42 30.79 -11.25 9.90
C SER A 42 29.61 -11.85 10.66
N GLY A 43 28.39 -11.50 10.26
CA GLY A 43 27.17 -12.02 10.86
C GLY A 43 26.04 -12.13 9.85
N PRO A 44 25.10 -13.08 10.05
CA PRO A 44 23.91 -13.17 9.21
C PRO A 44 22.98 -11.99 9.53
N VAL A 45 22.61 -11.23 8.50
CA VAL A 45 21.51 -10.27 8.59
C VAL A 45 20.27 -10.93 8.02
N GLN A 46 19.23 -11.03 8.83
CA GLN A 46 17.89 -11.39 8.36
C GLN A 46 17.29 -10.16 7.73
N VAL A 47 17.17 -10.14 6.40
CA VAL A 47 16.35 -9.15 5.71
C VAL A 47 14.91 -9.64 5.86
N GLN A 48 14.11 -8.97 6.69
CA GLN A 48 12.66 -9.11 6.57
C GLN A 48 12.30 -8.47 5.23
N GLU A 49 11.72 -9.24 4.32
CA GLU A 49 11.04 -8.67 3.17
C GLU A 49 9.90 -7.82 3.75
N GLU A 50 10.10 -6.51 3.78
CA GLU A 50 9.05 -5.54 4.06
C GLU A 50 7.94 -5.82 3.04
N GLU A 51 6.72 -6.04 3.53
CA GLU A 51 5.58 -6.28 2.64
C GLU A 51 5.48 -5.07 1.71
N ASP A 52 5.71 -5.27 0.42
CA ASP A 52 5.66 -4.18 -0.55
C ASP A 52 4.22 -3.68 -0.64
N LEU A 53 3.95 -2.58 0.08
CA LEU A 53 2.63 -1.95 0.13
C LEU A 53 2.34 -1.14 -1.13
N ALA A 54 3.34 -0.84 -1.96
CA ALA A 54 3.20 0.07 -3.10
C ALA A 54 2.15 -0.39 -4.13
N PRO A 55 2.05 -1.69 -4.51
CA PRO A 55 1.02 -2.16 -5.43
C PRO A 55 -0.40 -1.97 -4.88
N THR A 56 -0.62 -2.33 -3.61
CA THR A 56 -1.93 -2.18 -2.96
C THR A 56 -2.29 -0.71 -2.78
N ALA A 57 -1.32 0.12 -2.39
CA ALA A 57 -1.50 1.57 -2.27
C ALA A 57 -1.88 2.20 -3.62
N ALA A 58 -1.25 1.76 -4.71
CA ALA A 58 -1.57 2.22 -6.06
C ALA A 58 -3.00 1.80 -6.46
N GLU A 59 -3.41 0.56 -6.15
CA GLU A 59 -4.79 0.13 -6.37
C GLU A 59 -5.79 1.03 -5.63
N MET A 60 -5.53 1.32 -4.35
CA MET A 60 -6.41 2.20 -3.56
C MET A 60 -6.46 3.61 -4.14
N ARG A 61 -5.32 4.20 -4.47
CA ARG A 61 -5.24 5.51 -5.16
C ARG A 61 -6.05 5.52 -6.45
N ASP A 62 -5.91 4.49 -7.27
CA ASP A 62 -6.54 4.42 -8.59
C ASP A 62 -8.07 4.26 -8.51
N LYS A 63 -8.62 3.84 -7.36
CA LYS A 63 -10.08 3.91 -7.11
C LYS A 63 -10.58 5.36 -6.94
N PHE A 64 -9.73 6.29 -6.49
CA PHE A 64 -10.10 7.70 -6.33
C PHE A 64 -9.85 8.54 -7.58
N ILE A 65 -8.78 8.27 -8.34
CA ILE A 65 -8.35 9.13 -9.46
C ILE A 65 -9.47 9.44 -10.48
N PRO A 66 -10.22 8.45 -11.01
CA PRO A 66 -11.28 8.73 -11.98
C PRO A 66 -12.39 9.62 -11.40
N TRP A 67 -12.73 9.41 -10.13
CA TRP A 67 -13.74 10.19 -9.44
C TRP A 67 -13.27 11.63 -9.18
N LEU A 68 -12.00 11.81 -8.78
CA LEU A 68 -11.39 13.14 -8.62
C LEU A 68 -11.36 13.90 -9.95
N ALA A 69 -10.95 13.25 -11.05
CA ALA A 69 -10.92 13.89 -12.35
C ALA A 69 -12.32 14.35 -12.83
N ALA A 70 -13.37 13.62 -12.46
CA ALA A 70 -14.75 13.93 -12.82
C ALA A 70 -15.41 14.98 -11.92
N ASN A 71 -15.20 14.91 -10.60
CA ASN A 71 -15.90 15.73 -9.61
C ASN A 71 -15.08 16.94 -9.13
N HIS A 72 -13.75 16.87 -9.24
CA HIS A 72 -12.80 17.90 -8.84
C HIS A 72 -11.76 18.18 -9.94
N PRO A 73 -12.18 18.55 -11.17
CA PRO A 73 -11.26 18.82 -12.27
C PRO A 73 -10.28 19.96 -11.96
N GLU A 74 -10.61 20.85 -11.01
CA GLU A 74 -9.75 21.92 -10.52
C GLU A 74 -8.42 21.43 -9.92
N PHE A 75 -8.33 20.17 -9.49
CA PHE A 75 -7.10 19.61 -8.95
C PHE A 75 -6.09 19.21 -10.02
N GLY A 76 -6.53 19.03 -11.28
CA GLY A 76 -5.67 18.56 -12.37
C GLY A 76 -5.13 17.14 -12.18
N ILE A 77 -5.64 16.38 -11.20
CA ILE A 77 -5.24 14.99 -10.95
C ILE A 77 -5.97 14.07 -11.93
N THR A 78 -5.21 13.31 -12.71
CA THR A 78 -5.71 12.37 -13.71
C THR A 78 -4.95 11.04 -13.64
N SER A 79 -5.33 10.07 -14.46
CA SER A 79 -4.59 8.81 -14.61
C SER A 79 -3.17 8.98 -15.17
N GLU A 80 -2.88 10.14 -15.76
CA GLU A 80 -1.55 10.47 -16.28
C GLU A 80 -0.66 11.16 -15.23
N THR A 81 -1.22 11.53 -14.07
CA THR A 81 -0.43 12.13 -12.99
C THR A 81 0.60 11.11 -12.49
N GLU A 82 1.87 11.47 -12.61
CA GLU A 82 2.97 10.66 -12.11
C GLU A 82 3.08 10.80 -10.59
N TRP A 83 3.20 9.66 -9.91
CA TRP A 83 3.36 9.59 -8.47
C TRP A 83 4.62 8.81 -8.11
N THR A 84 5.42 9.38 -7.23
CA THR A 84 6.40 8.66 -6.43
C THR A 84 5.80 8.37 -5.07
N GLY A 85 6.28 7.36 -4.35
CA GLY A 85 5.75 7.12 -3.02
C GLY A 85 6.67 6.41 -2.06
N THR A 86 6.26 6.45 -0.79
CA THR A 86 7.00 5.90 0.34
C THR A 86 6.04 5.31 1.34
N ILE A 87 6.50 4.25 2.02
CA ILE A 87 5.76 3.65 3.12
C ILE A 87 5.82 4.60 4.32
N VAL A 88 4.70 4.71 5.05
CA VAL A 88 4.59 5.44 6.30
C VAL A 88 4.02 4.50 7.36
N TYR A 89 4.68 4.43 8.52
CA TYR A 89 4.25 3.57 9.63
C TYR A 89 3.76 4.40 10.82
N PRO A 90 2.46 4.73 10.90
CA PRO A 90 1.91 5.48 12.03
C PRO A 90 1.71 4.64 13.29
N GLY A 91 2.09 3.36 13.28
CA GLY A 91 1.96 2.46 14.43
C GLY A 91 0.53 2.02 14.74
N MET A 92 -0.43 2.26 13.84
CA MET A 92 -1.81 1.80 13.99
C MET A 92 -1.95 0.35 13.54
N VAL A 93 -2.54 -0.49 14.39
CA VAL A 93 -2.78 -1.90 14.08
C VAL A 93 -3.95 -2.04 13.12
N GLY A 94 -3.75 -2.76 12.02
CA GLY A 94 -4.81 -3.10 11.06
C GLY A 94 -5.09 -2.04 9.99
N VAL A 95 -4.39 -0.90 10.03
CA VAL A 95 -4.50 0.15 9.01
C VAL A 95 -3.16 0.34 8.34
N SER A 96 -3.16 0.21 7.01
CA SER A 96 -1.99 0.46 6.18
C SER A 96 -1.99 1.91 5.72
N TYR A 97 -0.80 2.48 5.58
CA TYR A 97 -0.58 3.86 5.16
C TYR A 97 0.53 3.94 4.12
N TYR A 98 0.33 4.80 3.13
CA TYR A 98 1.30 5.06 2.08
C TYR A 98 1.21 6.51 1.64
N LEU A 99 2.35 7.13 1.38
CA LEU A 99 2.42 8.52 0.95
C LEU A 99 2.82 8.59 -0.52
N PHE A 100 1.97 9.18 -1.34
CA PHE A 100 2.28 9.52 -2.71
C PHE A 100 2.63 11.00 -2.84
N SER A 101 3.55 11.30 -3.74
CA SER A 101 4.01 12.64 -4.09
C SER A 101 4.06 12.77 -5.60
N SER A 102 3.35 13.76 -6.12
CA SER A 102 3.49 14.28 -7.49
C SER A 102 4.20 15.63 -7.45
N GLU A 103 4.27 16.32 -8.60
CA GLU A 103 4.83 17.67 -8.69
C GLU A 103 4.12 18.65 -7.74
N ASP A 104 2.78 18.70 -7.81
CA ASP A 104 1.97 19.68 -7.07
C ASP A 104 1.35 19.12 -5.78
N TRP A 105 1.16 17.81 -5.70
CA TRP A 105 0.32 17.18 -4.67
C TRP A 105 1.04 16.13 -3.84
N GLU A 106 0.79 16.17 -2.54
CA GLU A 106 1.00 15.06 -1.61
C GLU A 106 -0.37 14.40 -1.37
N MET A 107 -0.41 13.08 -1.52
CA MET A 107 -1.58 12.28 -1.25
C MET A 107 -1.23 11.17 -0.26
N GLY A 108 -1.72 11.29 0.96
CA GLY A 108 -1.67 10.17 1.90
C GLY A 108 -2.85 9.24 1.65
N VAL A 109 -2.55 7.97 1.43
CA VAL A 109 -3.53 6.90 1.24
C VAL A 109 -3.50 6.03 2.49
N SER A 110 -4.69 5.76 3.04
CA SER A 110 -4.86 4.86 4.17
C SER A 110 -6.01 3.92 3.91
N TRP A 111 -5.86 2.66 4.28
CA TRP A 111 -6.89 1.66 4.03
C TRP A 111 -6.91 0.60 5.12
N HIS A 112 -8.10 0.03 5.29
CA HIS A 112 -8.35 -1.07 6.20
C HIS A 112 -8.97 -2.22 5.41
N VAL A 113 -8.27 -3.35 5.28
CA VAL A 113 -8.76 -4.54 4.55
C VAL A 113 -9.37 -5.55 5.52
N MET A 114 -10.47 -5.16 6.18
CA MET A 114 -11.33 -6.06 6.96
C MET A 114 -12.49 -6.60 6.11
N ARG A 115 -13.36 -7.41 6.69
CA ARG A 115 -14.63 -7.74 6.04
C ARG A 115 -15.59 -6.55 6.11
N PRO A 116 -16.49 -6.40 5.11
CA PRO A 116 -17.54 -5.40 5.16
C PRO A 116 -18.35 -5.45 6.46
N PRO A 117 -18.82 -4.29 6.96
CA PRO A 117 -18.74 -2.95 6.36
C PRO A 117 -17.51 -2.13 6.80
N TYR A 118 -16.45 -2.77 7.30
CA TYR A 118 -15.30 -2.07 7.90
C TYR A 118 -14.09 -1.99 6.95
N ASP A 119 -14.33 -2.20 5.66
CA ASP A 119 -13.34 -2.29 4.60
C ASP A 119 -13.26 -0.97 3.82
N TRP A 120 -12.63 0.04 4.39
CA TRP A 120 -12.62 1.38 3.83
C TRP A 120 -11.25 1.77 3.25
N ALA A 121 -11.27 2.78 2.38
CA ALA A 121 -10.07 3.51 1.95
C ALA A 121 -10.30 5.01 2.09
N ARG A 122 -9.26 5.74 2.48
CA ARG A 122 -9.27 7.19 2.63
C ARG A 122 -8.05 7.79 1.97
N ILE A 123 -8.24 8.98 1.41
CA ILE A 123 -7.16 9.83 0.95
C ILE A 123 -7.27 11.21 1.58
N TYR A 124 -6.13 11.87 1.74
CA TYR A 124 -6.08 13.32 1.87
C TYR A 124 -5.27 13.90 0.71
N LEU A 125 -5.51 15.17 0.38
CA LEU A 125 -4.71 15.93 -0.57
C LEU A 125 -4.16 17.19 0.10
N MET A 126 -2.89 17.45 -0.15
CA MET A 126 -2.20 18.66 0.27
C MET A 126 -1.31 19.16 -0.86
N HIS A 127 -1.35 20.45 -1.16
CA HIS A 127 -0.40 21.08 -2.06
C HIS A 127 1.00 21.15 -1.42
N ARG A 128 2.01 20.56 -2.07
CA ARG A 128 3.34 20.32 -1.48
C ARG A 128 4.14 21.56 -1.13
N ILE A 129 3.79 22.72 -1.69
CA ILE A 129 4.57 23.95 -1.58
C ILE A 129 3.84 25.03 -0.77
N THR A 130 2.52 25.08 -0.87
CA THR A 130 1.72 26.20 -0.34
C THR A 130 0.99 25.86 0.95
N GLU A 131 0.90 24.58 1.32
CA GLU A 131 0.10 24.12 2.44
C GLU A 131 0.95 23.39 3.48
N THR A 132 0.58 23.54 4.75
CA THR A 132 1.21 22.85 5.89
C THR A 132 0.34 21.76 6.49
N SER A 133 -0.92 21.67 6.04
CA SER A 133 -1.93 20.70 6.46
C SER A 133 -2.83 20.38 5.27
N PRO A 134 -3.43 19.18 5.21
CA PRO A 134 -4.32 18.82 4.10
C PRO A 134 -5.54 19.73 4.02
N SER A 135 -5.89 20.11 2.79
CA SER A 135 -7.08 20.92 2.50
C SER A 135 -8.28 20.07 2.09
N TYR A 136 -8.06 18.84 1.62
CA TYR A 136 -9.11 17.97 1.11
C TYR A 136 -8.93 16.54 1.61
N ALA A 137 -10.04 15.84 1.83
CA ALA A 137 -10.03 14.41 2.11
C ALA A 137 -11.30 13.73 1.60
N PHE A 138 -11.14 12.46 1.25
CA PHE A 138 -12.18 11.65 0.63
C PHE A 138 -12.13 10.22 1.17
N GLU A 139 -13.29 9.56 1.21
CA GLU A 139 -13.46 8.20 1.71
C GLU A 139 -14.28 7.34 0.73
N ILE A 140 -13.89 6.08 0.61
CA ILE A 140 -14.75 4.97 0.17
C ILE A 140 -15.08 4.16 1.43
N SER A 141 -16.34 4.15 1.88
CA SER A 141 -16.70 3.52 3.17
C SER A 141 -16.73 1.99 3.10
N SER A 142 -16.93 1.41 1.92
CA SER A 142 -16.78 -0.04 1.69
C SER A 142 -16.25 -0.34 0.28
N LEU A 143 -15.08 -0.96 0.24
CA LEU A 143 -14.37 -1.36 -0.98
C LEU A 143 -15.09 -2.51 -1.69
N ASP A 144 -15.57 -3.51 -0.96
CA ASP A 144 -16.31 -4.66 -1.48
C ASP A 144 -17.70 -4.27 -1.99
N ALA A 145 -18.37 -3.32 -1.35
CA ALA A 145 -19.64 -2.78 -1.83
C ALA A 145 -19.47 -1.85 -3.04
N GLN A 146 -18.22 -1.54 -3.43
CA GLN A 146 -17.87 -0.64 -4.53
C GLN A 146 -18.55 0.72 -4.40
N GLU A 147 -18.60 1.24 -3.17
CA GLU A 147 -19.13 2.58 -2.95
C GLU A 147 -18.27 3.63 -3.64
N GLU A 148 -18.91 4.71 -4.09
CA GLU A 148 -18.19 5.83 -4.68
C GLU A 148 -17.47 6.64 -3.59
N PRO A 149 -16.34 7.27 -3.93
CA PRO A 149 -15.71 8.24 -3.05
C PRO A 149 -16.68 9.36 -2.66
N HIS A 150 -16.58 9.84 -1.44
CA HIS A 150 -17.28 11.03 -0.96
C HIS A 150 -16.38 11.88 -0.06
N VAL A 151 -16.75 13.15 0.11
CA VAL A 151 -15.99 14.12 0.88
C VAL A 151 -16.08 13.81 2.38
N ILE A 152 -14.95 13.90 3.07
CA ILE A 152 -14.84 13.87 4.53
C ILE A 152 -14.03 15.07 5.01
N ASP A 153 -14.05 15.33 6.32
CA ASP A 153 -13.20 16.36 6.91
C ASP A 153 -11.71 15.97 6.78
N PRO A 154 -10.83 16.89 6.31
CA PRO A 154 -9.40 16.64 6.25
C PRO A 154 -8.80 16.35 7.64
N PRO A 155 -7.82 15.45 7.75
CA PRO A 155 -7.20 15.16 9.03
C PRO A 155 -6.40 16.36 9.54
N GLU A 156 -6.53 16.67 10.84
CA GLU A 156 -5.81 17.79 11.48
C GLU A 156 -4.29 17.64 11.45
N SER A 157 -3.80 16.40 11.34
CA SER A 157 -2.38 16.09 11.28
C SER A 157 -2.13 14.89 10.36
N VAL A 158 -0.94 14.84 9.78
CA VAL A 158 -0.52 13.78 8.86
C VAL A 158 0.81 13.18 9.27
N TRP A 159 0.97 11.90 8.96
CA TRP A 159 2.17 11.13 9.23
C TRP A 159 3.12 11.24 8.03
N ARG A 160 4.40 11.51 8.29
CA ARG A 160 5.49 11.64 7.31
C ARG A 160 6.77 11.04 7.86
#